data_AF-A0A317IY80-F1
#
_entry.id   AF-A0A317IY80-F1
#
_cell.length_a   1.000
_cell.length_b   1.000
_cell.length_c   1.000
_cell.angle_alpha   90.00
_cell.angle_beta   90.00
_cell.angle_gamma   90.00
#
_symmetry.space_group_name_H-M   'P 1'
#
loop_
_entity.id
_entity.type
_entity.pdbx_description
1 polymer ?
#
loop_
_entity_poly.entity_id
_entity_poly.type
_entity_poly.pdbx_seq_one_letter_code
_entity_poly.pdbx_strand_id
1 'polypeptide(L)'
;MAALAVSPSLMPYRRPGWIYKPSWDLPLLIFSAVLVPLPFLVAWTAQASGWMRPQQAIDLINITVAALVGGPHLFSTITYTFLDGRFRARHRWYSRLAFLLPLGVIYLGVTHYTLLITFFFTWASLHVLHQIIYLTDCYRARSGATERLWSRAIEYGLILTGLYPLGLYKLSLEQFRVGGVVLPYPSWVRPLHLPVIAGVLFTIFLLGWILKTVGEFRRGCGNYPKTLLIGITTVVSFCLPLGSNLDVLFQGYNTWHSFQYLFLLWLLNRLRDERGEIDNVFMHKLIRRNSMFPYYLCFLAATGILVLLTMLVRAVTPLAADQSYFVVVLSVLLMHYYFDHFLFTQPQLIE
;
A
#
# COMPACT_ATOMS: atom_id res chain seq x y z
N MET A 1 -10.55 -45.84 18.47
CA MET A 1 -11.38 -44.73 17.97
C MET A 1 -10.61 -43.44 18.17
N ALA A 2 -9.97 -42.94 17.11
CA ALA A 2 -9.19 -41.71 17.16
C ALA A 2 -10.17 -40.53 17.14
N ALA A 3 -10.26 -39.81 18.26
CA ALA A 3 -10.90 -38.51 18.29
C ALA A 3 -10.06 -37.58 17.41
N LEU A 4 -10.56 -37.31 16.21
CA LEU A 4 -10.12 -36.19 15.39
C LEU A 4 -10.28 -34.94 16.26
N ALA A 5 -9.16 -34.43 16.77
CA ALA A 5 -9.08 -33.13 17.38
C ALA A 5 -9.42 -32.11 16.28
N VAL A 6 -10.71 -31.84 16.13
CA VAL A 6 -11.23 -30.70 15.38
C VAL A 6 -10.56 -29.50 16.02
N SER A 7 -9.55 -28.97 15.34
CA SER A 7 -8.98 -27.68 15.70
C SER A 7 -10.15 -26.70 15.68
N PRO A 8 -10.50 -26.03 16.79
CA PRO A 8 -11.60 -25.08 16.79
C PRO A 8 -11.33 -24.09 15.66
N SER A 9 -12.29 -23.91 14.76
CA SER A 9 -12.18 -22.92 13.68
C SER A 9 -11.81 -21.59 14.33
N LEU A 10 -10.58 -21.13 14.14
CA LEU A 10 -10.02 -19.99 14.87
C LEU A 10 -10.67 -18.68 14.43
N MET A 11 -11.45 -18.71 13.34
CA MET A 11 -12.24 -17.59 12.86
C MET A 11 -13.77 -17.86 12.89
N PRO A 12 -14.58 -16.98 13.50
CA PRO A 12 -16.03 -17.01 13.34
C PRO A 12 -16.46 -16.94 11.87
N TYR A 13 -17.67 -17.46 11.59
CA TYR A 13 -18.25 -17.57 10.24
C TYR A 13 -18.09 -16.29 9.40
N ARG A 14 -17.37 -16.41 8.27
CA ARG A 14 -17.13 -15.32 7.31
C ARG A 14 -18.39 -15.06 6.48
N ARG A 15 -18.75 -13.78 6.29
CA ARG A 15 -19.97 -13.43 5.54
C ARG A 15 -19.70 -13.42 4.02
N PRO A 16 -20.57 -13.98 3.18
CA PRO A 16 -20.47 -13.84 1.72
C PRO A 16 -20.46 -12.37 1.29
N GLY A 17 -19.71 -12.05 0.24
CA GLY A 17 -19.51 -10.70 -0.27
C GLY A 17 -18.52 -9.84 0.52
N TRP A 18 -18.11 -10.27 1.72
CA TRP A 18 -17.11 -9.61 2.55
C TRP A 18 -15.81 -10.43 2.56
N ILE A 19 -14.67 -9.76 2.68
CA ILE A 19 -13.35 -10.40 2.86
C ILE A 19 -13.36 -11.21 4.14
N TYR A 20 -13.85 -10.61 5.24
CA TYR A 20 -14.07 -11.32 6.49
C TYR A 20 -15.51 -11.17 6.98
N LYS A 21 -15.88 -9.97 7.46
CA LYS A 21 -17.23 -9.63 7.93
C LYS A 21 -17.38 -8.10 8.02
N PRO A 22 -18.59 -7.54 7.94
CA PRO A 22 -18.80 -6.08 7.94
C PRO A 22 -18.12 -5.36 9.12
N SER A 23 -18.18 -5.94 10.33
CA SER A 23 -17.57 -5.34 11.52
C SER A 23 -16.04 -5.34 11.54
N TRP A 24 -15.39 -5.98 10.57
CA TRP A 24 -13.94 -5.96 10.41
C TRP A 24 -13.55 -5.16 9.16
N ASP A 25 -14.17 -5.48 8.02
CA ASP A 25 -13.89 -4.86 6.74
C ASP A 25 -14.19 -3.35 6.74
N LEU A 26 -15.33 -2.93 7.30
CA LEU A 26 -15.70 -1.51 7.35
C LEU A 26 -14.67 -0.67 8.13
N PRO A 27 -14.39 -0.92 9.42
CA PRO A 27 -13.45 -0.09 10.16
C PRO A 27 -12.00 -0.23 9.68
N LEU A 28 -11.57 -1.43 9.27
CA LEU A 28 -10.14 -1.69 9.05
C LEU A 28 -9.71 -1.52 7.60
N LEU A 29 -10.56 -1.90 6.65
CA LEU A 29 -10.23 -1.81 5.23
C LEU A 29 -10.85 -0.60 4.54
N ILE A 30 -12.04 -0.16 4.94
CA ILE A 30 -12.77 0.85 4.15
C ILE A 30 -12.72 2.23 4.81
N PHE A 31 -13.22 2.36 6.03
CA PHE A 31 -13.29 3.62 6.78
C PHE A 31 -11.99 3.98 7.50
N SER A 32 -10.99 3.10 7.53
CA SER A 32 -9.63 3.47 7.91
C SER A 32 -9.03 4.56 7.01
N ALA A 33 -9.68 4.90 5.89
CA ALA A 33 -9.40 6.09 5.09
C ALA A 33 -9.42 7.40 5.87
N VAL A 34 -10.14 7.45 7.01
CA VAL A 34 -10.11 8.59 7.93
C VAL A 34 -8.70 8.87 8.49
N LEU A 35 -7.78 7.90 8.42
CA LEU A 35 -6.38 8.07 8.80
C LEU A 35 -5.60 8.97 7.82
N VAL A 36 -6.06 9.11 6.57
CA VAL A 36 -5.37 9.90 5.53
C VAL A 36 -5.17 11.37 5.92
N PRO A 37 -6.20 12.11 6.37
CA PRO A 37 -5.99 13.49 6.80
C PRO A 37 -5.17 13.64 8.09
N LEU A 38 -4.98 12.58 8.90
CA LEU A 38 -4.38 12.72 10.23
C LEU A 38 -2.96 13.29 10.21
N PRO A 39 -2.00 12.78 9.39
CA PRO A 39 -0.65 13.35 9.37
C PRO A 39 -0.64 14.83 8.98
N PHE A 40 -1.51 15.22 8.04
CA PHE A 40 -1.67 16.61 7.66
C PHE A 40 -2.24 17.47 8.78
N LEU A 41 -3.31 17.02 9.43
CA LEU A 41 -3.94 17.74 10.54
C LEU A 41 -2.96 17.92 11.72
N VAL A 42 -2.19 16.88 12.07
CA VAL A 42 -1.17 16.97 13.11
C VAL A 42 -0.07 17.97 12.75
N ALA A 43 0.45 17.91 11.51
CA ALA A 43 1.44 18.88 11.04
C ALA A 43 0.90 20.31 11.04
N TRP A 44 -0.33 20.50 10.57
CA TRP A 44 -1.00 21.80 10.54
C TRP A 44 -1.22 22.36 11.96
N THR A 45 -1.72 21.55 12.89
CA THR A 45 -1.93 21.97 14.28
C THR A 45 -0.60 22.32 14.98
N ALA A 46 0.45 21.53 14.78
CA ALA A 46 1.78 21.80 15.33
C ALA A 46 2.37 23.12 14.80
N GLN A 47 2.11 23.46 13.52
CA GLN A 47 2.54 24.71 12.92
C GLN A 47 1.68 25.90 13.37
N ALA A 48 0.35 25.74 13.37
CA ALA A 48 -0.59 26.80 13.72
C ALA A 48 -0.49 27.21 15.20
N SER A 49 -0.17 26.25 16.09
CA SER A 49 0.09 26.52 17.51
C SER A 49 1.47 27.14 17.79
N GLY A 50 2.35 27.21 16.79
CA GLY A 50 3.75 27.65 16.97
C GLY A 50 4.63 26.64 17.72
N TRP A 51 4.14 25.42 17.99
CA TRP A 51 4.87 24.39 18.72
C TRP A 51 6.10 23.89 17.94
N MET A 52 5.99 23.79 16.61
CA MET A 52 7.06 23.30 15.75
C MET A 52 7.24 24.16 14.50
N ARG A 53 8.49 24.30 14.05
CA ARG A 53 8.76 24.85 12.72
C ARG A 53 8.18 23.92 11.64
N PRO A 54 7.77 24.43 10.46
CA PRO A 54 7.20 23.60 9.40
C PRO A 54 8.03 22.37 9.05
N GLN A 55 9.35 22.52 8.91
CA GLN A 55 10.24 21.41 8.59
C GLN A 55 10.27 20.35 9.70
N GLN A 56 10.29 20.75 10.97
CA GLN A 56 10.28 19.83 12.11
C GLN A 56 9.01 19.01 12.16
N ALA A 57 7.86 19.64 11.87
CA ALA A 57 6.58 18.94 11.79
C ALA A 57 6.56 17.92 10.64
N ILE A 58 7.10 18.27 9.47
CA ILE A 58 7.19 17.36 8.30
C ILE A 58 8.09 16.18 8.62
N ASP A 59 9.29 16.43 9.14
CA ASP A 59 10.27 15.38 9.47
C ASP A 59 9.70 14.42 10.53
N LEU A 60 9.05 14.97 11.57
CA LEU A 60 8.41 14.16 12.60
C LEU A 60 7.33 13.25 12.02
N ILE A 61 6.47 13.78 11.14
CA ILE A 61 5.44 12.97 10.47
C ILE A 61 6.07 11.89 9.61
N ASN A 62 7.04 12.23 8.77
CA ASN A 62 7.72 11.29 7.89
C ASN A 62 8.35 10.15 8.68
N ILE A 63 9.11 10.48 9.74
CA ILE A 63 9.77 9.49 10.60
C ILE A 63 8.75 8.63 11.34
N THR A 64 7.72 9.25 11.93
CA THR A 64 6.73 8.54 12.75
C THR A 64 5.91 7.58 11.91
N VAL A 65 5.40 8.03 10.76
CA VAL A 65 4.62 7.17 9.85
C VAL A 65 5.50 6.06 9.28
N ALA A 66 6.72 6.39 8.83
CA ALA A 66 7.66 5.38 8.32
C ALA A 66 8.05 4.36 9.39
N ALA A 67 8.27 4.75 10.64
CA ALA A 67 8.69 3.84 11.70
C ALA A 67 7.54 2.98 12.24
N LEU A 68 6.36 3.58 12.49
CA LEU A 68 5.27 2.92 13.19
C LEU A 68 4.30 2.18 12.27
N VAL A 69 4.16 2.60 11.01
CA VAL A 69 3.15 1.98 10.12
C VAL A 69 3.81 1.47 8.84
N GLY A 70 4.59 2.32 8.17
CA GLY A 70 5.26 1.97 6.92
C GLY A 70 6.22 0.78 7.07
N GLY A 71 7.16 0.85 8.00
CA GLY A 71 8.16 -0.19 8.24
C GLY A 71 7.54 -1.55 8.57
N PRO A 72 6.64 -1.64 9.58
CA PRO A 72 5.95 -2.90 9.86
C PRO A 72 5.22 -3.48 8.65
N HIS A 73 4.59 -2.61 7.84
CA HIS A 73 3.96 -3.00 6.57
C HIS A 73 4.97 -3.63 5.60
N LEU A 74 6.12 -3.00 5.34
CA LEU A 74 7.16 -3.52 4.45
C LEU A 74 7.61 -4.93 4.83
N PHE A 75 7.89 -5.13 6.11
CA PHE A 75 8.39 -6.43 6.57
C PHE A 75 7.30 -7.49 6.63
N SER A 76 6.02 -7.12 6.75
CA SER A 76 4.95 -8.11 6.82
C SER A 76 4.82 -8.95 5.54
N THR A 77 5.29 -8.47 4.38
CA THR A 77 5.37 -9.24 3.12
C THR A 77 6.31 -10.45 3.21
N ILE A 78 7.33 -10.40 4.08
CA ILE A 78 8.29 -11.52 4.20
C ILE A 78 7.62 -12.80 4.71
N THR A 79 6.48 -12.67 5.38
CA THR A 79 5.69 -13.78 5.92
C THR A 79 5.12 -14.70 4.84
N TYR A 80 4.76 -14.13 3.69
CA TYR A 80 4.25 -14.85 2.53
C TYR A 80 5.37 -15.26 1.54
N THR A 81 6.58 -14.73 1.73
CA THR A 81 7.67 -14.88 0.75
C THR A 81 8.87 -15.60 1.36
N PHE A 82 9.79 -14.87 1.99
CA PHE A 82 11.04 -15.46 2.49
C PHE A 82 10.85 -16.39 3.69
N LEU A 83 9.86 -16.14 4.54
CA LEU A 83 9.52 -17.01 5.68
C LEU A 83 8.63 -18.19 5.29
N ASP A 84 8.21 -18.26 4.03
CA ASP A 84 7.43 -19.37 3.46
C ASP A 84 8.34 -20.31 2.67
N GLY A 85 8.46 -21.56 3.15
CA GLY A 85 9.23 -22.60 2.48
C GLY A 85 8.63 -23.00 1.11
N ARG A 86 7.31 -23.05 0.99
CA ARG A 86 6.60 -23.45 -0.23
C ARG A 86 6.73 -22.39 -1.31
N PHE A 87 6.57 -21.11 -0.95
CA PHE A 87 6.79 -20.00 -1.87
C PHE A 87 8.19 -20.06 -2.46
N ARG A 88 9.22 -20.14 -1.60
CA ARG A 88 10.62 -20.22 -2.06
C ARG A 88 10.88 -21.47 -2.90
N ALA A 89 10.28 -22.60 -2.57
CA ALA A 89 10.44 -23.84 -3.34
C ALA A 89 9.80 -23.76 -4.74
N ARG A 90 8.62 -23.13 -4.85
CA ARG A 90 7.87 -22.97 -6.10
C ARG A 90 8.40 -21.84 -6.99
N HIS A 91 8.84 -20.74 -6.39
CA HIS A 91 9.25 -19.51 -7.09
C HIS A 91 10.73 -19.17 -6.87
N ARG A 92 11.61 -20.19 -6.94
CA ARG A 92 13.06 -20.08 -6.64
C ARG A 92 13.76 -18.91 -7.34
N TRP A 93 13.54 -18.76 -8.65
CA TRP A 93 14.16 -17.69 -9.43
C TRP A 93 13.62 -16.31 -9.05
N TYR A 94 12.30 -16.20 -8.87
CA TYR A 94 11.65 -14.97 -8.44
C TYR A 94 12.20 -14.49 -7.08
N SER A 95 12.29 -15.38 -6.09
CA SER A 95 12.89 -15.06 -4.79
C SER A 95 14.37 -14.67 -4.87
N ARG A 96 15.15 -15.26 -5.79
CA ARG A 96 16.57 -14.93 -5.97
C ARG A 96 16.77 -13.57 -6.65
N LEU A 97 15.96 -13.26 -7.66
CA LEU A 97 16.04 -11.99 -8.38
C LEU A 97 15.74 -10.79 -7.48
N ALA A 98 14.94 -10.97 -6.42
CA ALA A 98 14.67 -9.93 -5.44
C ALA A 98 15.96 -9.37 -4.78
N PHE A 99 17.03 -10.17 -4.65
CA PHE A 99 18.30 -9.71 -4.10
C PHE A 99 19.12 -8.83 -5.05
N LEU A 100 18.76 -8.76 -6.34
CA LEU A 100 19.36 -7.83 -7.29
C LEU A 100 18.77 -6.42 -7.16
N LEU A 101 17.55 -6.30 -6.63
CA LEU A 101 16.84 -5.02 -6.52
C LEU A 101 17.60 -4.02 -5.62
N PRO A 102 18.10 -4.39 -4.41
CA PRO A 102 18.94 -3.51 -3.60
C PRO A 102 20.17 -2.98 -4.34
N LEU A 103 20.82 -3.79 -5.17
CA LEU A 103 22.02 -3.37 -5.92
C LEU A 103 21.69 -2.24 -6.89
N GLY A 104 20.57 -2.36 -7.62
CA GLY A 104 20.09 -1.31 -8.51
C GLY A 104 19.71 -0.03 -7.75
N VAL A 105 19.07 -0.17 -6.60
CA VAL A 105 18.71 0.97 -5.73
C VAL A 105 19.94 1.69 -5.19
N ILE A 106 20.94 0.94 -4.71
CA ILE A 106 22.21 1.50 -4.22
C ILE A 106 22.92 2.24 -5.35
N TYR A 107 23.05 1.60 -6.53
CA TYR A 107 23.68 2.22 -7.69
C TYR A 107 23.01 3.54 -8.08
N LEU A 108 21.67 3.53 -8.24
CA LEU A 108 20.91 4.72 -8.60
C LEU A 108 20.91 5.77 -7.48
N GLY A 109 20.89 5.35 -6.22
CA GLY A 109 20.93 6.26 -5.07
C GLY A 109 22.24 7.01 -4.97
N VAL A 110 23.35 6.41 -5.39
CA VAL A 110 24.68 7.04 -5.40
C VAL A 110 24.88 7.88 -6.67
N THR A 111 24.45 7.40 -7.84
CA THR A 111 24.79 8.00 -9.15
C THR A 111 23.69 8.86 -9.78
N HIS A 112 22.41 8.55 -9.53
CA HIS A 112 21.24 9.12 -10.21
C HIS A 112 20.07 9.35 -9.24
N TYR A 113 20.33 10.06 -8.14
CA TYR A 113 19.38 10.21 -7.04
C TYR A 113 18.00 10.76 -7.44
N THR A 114 17.94 11.80 -8.29
CA THR A 114 16.65 12.36 -8.77
C THR A 114 15.84 11.32 -9.55
N LEU A 115 16.50 10.49 -10.36
CA LEU A 115 15.84 9.40 -11.09
C LEU A 115 15.29 8.35 -10.12
N LEU A 116 16.07 7.99 -9.09
CA LEU A 116 15.64 7.06 -8.05
C LEU A 116 14.37 7.55 -7.35
N ILE A 117 14.38 8.79 -6.84
CA ILE A 117 13.23 9.36 -6.12
C ILE A 117 12.01 9.46 -7.03
N THR A 118 12.18 9.89 -8.29
CA THR A 118 11.09 9.95 -9.25
C THR A 118 10.48 8.57 -9.49
N PHE A 119 11.32 7.55 -9.74
CA PHE A 119 10.88 6.18 -9.95
C PHE A 119 10.11 5.64 -8.74
N PHE A 120 10.67 5.75 -7.54
CA PHE A 120 10.03 5.23 -6.33
C PHE A 120 8.73 5.93 -6.01
N PHE A 121 8.66 7.23 -6.24
CA PHE A 121 7.46 7.98 -5.98
C PHE A 121 6.33 7.59 -6.95
N THR A 122 6.63 7.48 -8.24
CA THR A 122 5.68 6.96 -9.24
C THR A 122 5.25 5.54 -8.88
N TRP A 123 6.21 4.67 -8.54
CA TRP A 123 5.92 3.28 -8.22
C TRP A 123 5.13 3.13 -6.91
N ALA A 124 5.40 3.94 -5.90
CA ALA A 124 4.64 3.99 -4.65
C ALA A 124 3.17 4.30 -4.93
N SER A 125 2.89 5.28 -5.80
CA SER A 125 1.52 5.60 -6.20
C SER A 125 0.81 4.42 -6.88
N LEU A 126 1.49 3.74 -7.81
CA LEU A 126 0.95 2.55 -8.47
C LEU A 126 0.73 1.40 -7.49
N HIS A 127 1.66 1.18 -6.58
CA HIS A 127 1.61 0.12 -5.58
C HIS A 127 0.38 0.26 -4.66
N VAL A 128 0.12 1.47 -4.14
CA VAL A 128 -1.06 1.72 -3.30
C VAL A 128 -2.36 1.45 -4.08
N LEU A 129 -2.44 1.91 -5.33
CA LEU A 129 -3.60 1.70 -6.19
C LEU A 129 -3.79 0.21 -6.56
N HIS A 130 -2.70 -0.52 -6.75
CA HIS A 130 -2.71 -1.96 -7.01
C HIS A 130 -3.25 -2.74 -5.79
N GLN A 131 -2.93 -2.34 -4.56
CA GLN A 131 -3.54 -2.91 -3.36
C GLN A 131 -5.07 -2.71 -3.34
N ILE A 132 -5.57 -1.54 -3.74
CA ILE A 132 -7.02 -1.29 -3.80
C ILE A 132 -7.68 -2.16 -4.87
N ILE A 133 -7.02 -2.35 -6.02
CA ILE A 133 -7.46 -3.29 -7.05
C ILE A 133 -7.53 -4.71 -6.47
N TYR A 134 -6.50 -5.15 -5.75
CA TYR A 134 -6.48 -6.46 -5.10
C TYR A 134 -7.64 -6.62 -4.11
N LEU A 135 -7.90 -5.64 -3.25
CA LEU A 135 -9.02 -5.68 -2.31
C LEU A 135 -10.37 -5.75 -3.04
N THR A 136 -10.52 -4.99 -4.13
CA THR A 136 -11.70 -5.02 -5.01
C THR A 136 -11.91 -6.42 -5.59
N ASP A 137 -10.84 -7.07 -6.04
CA ASP A 137 -10.87 -8.45 -6.54
C ASP A 137 -11.19 -9.46 -5.45
N CYS A 138 -10.71 -9.25 -4.23
CA CYS A 138 -11.05 -10.09 -3.08
C CYS A 138 -12.55 -9.98 -2.74
N TYR A 139 -13.13 -8.78 -2.72
CA TYR A 139 -14.57 -8.62 -2.53
C TYR A 139 -15.38 -9.29 -3.65
N ARG A 140 -14.88 -9.25 -4.89
CA ARG A 140 -15.51 -9.91 -6.03
C ARG A 140 -15.46 -11.43 -5.91
N ALA A 141 -14.30 -12.00 -5.56
CA ALA A 141 -14.16 -13.43 -5.32
C ALA A 141 -15.14 -13.90 -4.22
N ARG A 142 -15.30 -13.09 -3.16
CA ARG A 142 -16.20 -13.38 -2.05
C ARG A 142 -17.68 -13.19 -2.36
N SER A 143 -18.07 -12.41 -3.37
CA SER A 143 -19.48 -12.22 -3.72
C SER A 143 -20.06 -13.37 -4.56
N GLY A 144 -19.21 -14.24 -5.13
CA GLY A 144 -19.64 -15.35 -5.98
C GLY A 144 -20.28 -14.92 -7.31
N ALA A 145 -20.36 -13.61 -7.57
CA ALA A 145 -20.94 -13.05 -8.77
C ALA A 145 -19.91 -13.01 -9.90
N THR A 146 -20.26 -13.58 -11.05
CA THR A 146 -19.42 -13.49 -12.26
C THR A 146 -19.57 -12.11 -12.90
N GLU A 147 -18.59 -11.23 -12.68
CA GLU A 147 -18.55 -9.92 -13.33
C GLU A 147 -17.90 -9.98 -14.71
N ARG A 148 -18.41 -9.16 -15.64
CA ARG A 148 -17.87 -9.05 -16.99
C ARG A 148 -16.53 -8.30 -16.98
N LEU A 149 -15.64 -8.62 -17.91
CA LEU A 149 -14.30 -7.99 -17.99
C LEU A 149 -14.34 -6.46 -18.14
N TRP A 150 -15.27 -5.92 -18.93
CA TRP A 150 -15.41 -4.47 -19.08
C TRP A 150 -15.79 -3.78 -17.76
N SER A 151 -16.54 -4.46 -16.89
CA SER A 151 -16.91 -3.97 -15.57
C SER A 151 -15.67 -3.79 -14.69
N ARG A 152 -14.76 -4.78 -14.74
CA ARG A 152 -13.46 -4.73 -14.06
C ARG A 152 -12.57 -3.62 -14.63
N ALA A 153 -12.51 -3.49 -15.95
CA ALA A 153 -11.70 -2.48 -16.62
C ALA A 153 -12.11 -1.06 -16.21
N ILE A 154 -13.41 -0.79 -16.05
CA ILE A 154 -13.91 0.49 -15.56
C ILE A 154 -13.47 0.76 -14.12
N GLU A 155 -13.60 -0.24 -13.24
CA GLU A 155 -13.19 -0.11 -11.83
C GLU A 155 -11.68 0.13 -11.71
N TYR A 156 -10.87 -0.63 -12.43
CA TYR A 156 -9.42 -0.47 -12.43
C TYR A 156 -9.00 0.87 -13.04
N GLY A 157 -9.64 1.26 -14.15
CA GLY A 157 -9.41 2.56 -14.77
C GLY A 157 -9.69 3.70 -13.81
N LEU A 158 -10.81 3.65 -13.07
CA LEU A 158 -11.15 4.67 -12.07
C LEU A 158 -10.12 4.72 -10.93
N ILE A 159 -9.77 3.56 -10.37
CA ILE A 159 -8.77 3.48 -9.28
C ILE A 159 -7.43 4.03 -9.77
N LEU A 160 -6.93 3.54 -10.90
CA LEU A 160 -5.63 3.93 -11.45
C LEU A 160 -5.59 5.40 -11.85
N THR A 161 -6.68 5.99 -12.32
CA THR A 161 -6.70 7.40 -12.72
C THR A 161 -6.98 8.36 -11.58
N GLY A 162 -7.41 7.92 -10.40
CA GLY A 162 -7.88 8.80 -9.32
C GLY A 162 -6.89 9.88 -8.88
N LEU A 163 -5.59 9.56 -8.82
CA LEU A 163 -4.56 10.47 -8.30
C LEU A 163 -3.95 11.39 -9.38
N TYR A 164 -3.98 10.97 -10.64
CA TYR A 164 -3.19 11.58 -11.70
C TYR A 164 -3.68 12.93 -12.23
N PRO A 165 -4.99 13.27 -12.30
CA PRO A 165 -5.44 14.57 -12.83
C PRO A 165 -4.77 15.75 -12.12
N LEU A 166 -4.87 15.79 -10.79
CA LEU A 166 -4.30 16.86 -9.98
C LEU A 166 -2.81 16.65 -9.71
N GLY A 167 -2.35 15.40 -9.58
CA GLY A 167 -0.94 15.08 -9.42
C GLY A 167 -0.09 15.53 -10.61
N LEU A 168 -0.51 15.19 -11.84
CA LEU A 168 0.17 15.61 -13.07
C LEU A 168 0.04 17.11 -13.31
N TYR A 169 -1.09 17.72 -12.95
CA TYR A 169 -1.23 19.17 -13.03
C TYR A 169 -0.18 19.88 -12.15
N LYS A 170 -0.03 19.47 -10.88
CA LYS A 170 1.00 20.01 -9.99
C LYS A 170 2.42 19.72 -10.48
N LEU A 171 2.66 18.53 -11.04
CA LEU A 171 3.93 18.18 -11.64
C LEU A 171 4.27 19.10 -12.83
N SER A 172 3.27 19.41 -13.67
CA SER A 172 3.44 20.32 -14.81
C SER A 172 3.74 21.78 -14.41
N LEU A 173 3.34 22.17 -13.20
CA LEU A 173 3.62 23.49 -12.60
C LEU A 173 4.90 23.52 -11.76
N GLU A 174 5.68 22.43 -11.73
CA GLU A 174 6.89 22.31 -10.90
C GLU A 174 6.61 22.50 -9.38
N GLN A 175 5.36 22.22 -8.97
CA GLN A 175 4.91 22.31 -7.57
C GLN A 175 5.00 20.95 -6.85
N PHE A 176 5.44 19.91 -7.56
CA PHE A 176 5.55 18.57 -7.01
C PHE A 176 6.90 18.36 -6.33
N ARG A 177 6.94 18.63 -5.02
CA ARG A 177 8.14 18.48 -4.19
C ARG A 177 8.03 17.25 -3.30
N VAL A 178 9.08 16.43 -3.31
CA VAL A 178 9.20 15.25 -2.45
C VAL A 178 10.61 15.16 -1.89
N GLY A 179 10.75 15.05 -0.57
CA GLY A 179 12.05 14.92 0.07
C GLY A 179 13.01 16.07 -0.29
N GLY A 180 12.46 17.28 -0.43
CA GLY A 180 13.21 18.48 -0.84
C GLY A 180 13.54 18.58 -2.34
N VAL A 181 13.24 17.56 -3.14
CA VAL A 181 13.50 17.51 -4.59
C VAL A 181 12.24 17.84 -5.38
N VAL A 182 12.34 18.70 -6.39
CA VAL A 182 11.25 18.90 -7.37
C VAL A 182 11.28 17.73 -8.35
N LEU A 183 10.18 16.98 -8.44
CA LEU A 183 10.09 15.90 -9.41
C LEU A 183 10.09 16.47 -10.84
N PRO A 184 10.90 15.91 -11.75
CA PRO A 184 11.04 16.45 -13.09
C PRO A 184 9.76 16.25 -13.91
N TYR A 185 9.35 17.29 -14.64
CA TYR A 185 8.38 17.20 -15.72
C TYR A 185 9.08 17.45 -17.06
N PRO A 186 9.49 16.40 -17.78
CA PRO A 186 10.34 16.55 -18.96
C PRO A 186 9.71 17.44 -20.03
N SER A 187 10.53 18.26 -20.69
CA SER A 187 10.07 19.23 -21.70
C SER A 187 9.34 18.55 -22.87
N TRP A 188 9.77 17.36 -23.27
CA TRP A 188 9.15 16.57 -24.35
C TRP A 188 7.73 16.09 -24.01
N VAL A 189 7.35 16.07 -22.72
CA VAL A 189 6.00 15.70 -22.27
C VAL A 189 5.06 16.90 -22.27
N ARG A 190 5.58 18.13 -22.17
CA ARG A 190 4.76 19.35 -22.08
C ARG A 190 3.74 19.49 -23.22
N PRO A 191 4.08 19.22 -24.50
CA PRO A 191 3.11 19.30 -25.60
C PRO A 191 1.99 18.26 -25.55
N LEU A 192 2.14 17.19 -24.77
CA LEU A 192 1.15 16.11 -24.69
C LEU A 192 -0.06 16.47 -23.81
N HIS A 193 -0.02 17.61 -23.09
CA HIS A 193 -1.09 18.04 -22.20
C HIS A 193 -1.58 16.93 -21.25
N LEU A 194 -0.65 16.13 -20.69
CA LEU A 194 -0.98 14.97 -19.86
C LEU A 194 -1.97 15.24 -18.71
N PRO A 195 -1.95 16.41 -18.01
CA PRO A 195 -2.95 16.69 -16.98
C PRO A 195 -4.38 16.69 -17.51
N VAL A 196 -4.59 17.22 -18.72
CA VAL A 196 -5.90 17.27 -19.39
C VAL A 196 -6.33 15.86 -19.78
N ILE A 197 -5.41 15.08 -20.38
CA ILE A 197 -5.68 13.69 -20.77
C ILE A 197 -6.05 12.86 -19.54
N ALA A 198 -5.30 12.98 -18.44
CA ALA A 198 -5.60 12.30 -17.19
C ALA A 198 -6.97 12.70 -16.61
N GLY A 199 -7.32 13.99 -16.65
CA GLY A 199 -8.63 14.48 -16.22
C GLY A 199 -9.79 13.95 -17.06
N VAL A 200 -9.63 13.89 -18.38
CA VAL A 200 -10.64 13.32 -19.30
C VAL A 200 -10.81 11.82 -19.04
N LEU A 201 -9.70 11.06 -18.95
CA LEU A 201 -9.75 9.62 -18.68
C LEU A 201 -10.40 9.31 -17.33
N PHE A 202 -10.01 10.04 -16.28
CA PHE A 202 -10.64 9.92 -14.96
C PHE A 202 -12.14 10.18 -15.03
N THR A 203 -12.58 11.24 -15.72
CA THR A 203 -14.00 11.57 -15.86
C THR A 203 -14.77 10.47 -16.60
N ILE A 204 -14.20 9.92 -17.69
CA ILE A 204 -14.81 8.80 -18.43
C ILE A 204 -14.98 7.59 -17.52
N PHE A 205 -13.94 7.20 -16.78
CA PHE A 205 -14.03 6.06 -15.87
C PHE A 205 -14.96 6.31 -14.69
N LEU A 206 -15.01 7.54 -14.16
CA LEU A 206 -15.93 7.91 -13.08
C LEU A 206 -17.39 7.81 -13.53
N LEU A 207 -17.74 8.40 -14.67
CA LEU A 207 -19.08 8.31 -15.23
C LEU A 207 -19.45 6.87 -15.58
N GLY A 208 -18.52 6.14 -16.21
CA GLY A 208 -18.67 4.72 -16.49
C GLY A 208 -18.95 3.92 -15.23
N TRP A 209 -18.19 4.15 -14.16
CA TRP A 209 -18.35 3.48 -12.88
C TRP A 209 -19.67 3.82 -12.20
N ILE A 210 -20.11 5.09 -12.21
CA ILE A 210 -21.41 5.50 -11.64
C ILE A 210 -22.55 4.80 -12.37
N LEU A 211 -22.60 4.89 -13.71
CA LEU A 211 -23.66 4.29 -14.53
C LEU A 211 -23.71 2.77 -14.35
N LYS A 212 -22.53 2.13 -14.38
CA LYS A 212 -22.35 0.69 -14.17
C LYS A 212 -22.82 0.27 -12.77
N THR A 213 -22.39 0.97 -11.73
CA THR A 213 -22.73 0.67 -10.33
C THR A 213 -24.22 0.85 -10.06
N VAL A 214 -24.83 1.95 -10.53
CA VAL A 214 -26.30 2.15 -10.43
C VAL A 214 -27.05 1.01 -11.12
N GLY A 215 -26.58 0.57 -12.30
CA GLY A 215 -27.13 -0.56 -13.01
C GLY A 215 -27.04 -1.88 -12.22
N GLU A 216 -25.91 -2.15 -11.56
CA GLU A 216 -25.73 -3.35 -10.72
C GLU A 216 -26.67 -3.36 -9.51
N PHE A 217 -26.80 -2.23 -8.80
CA PHE A 217 -27.71 -2.14 -7.65
C PHE A 217 -29.19 -2.23 -8.05
N ARG A 218 -29.59 -1.63 -9.17
CA ARG A 218 -30.96 -1.76 -9.69
C ARG A 218 -31.32 -3.20 -10.08
N ARG A 219 -30.33 -4.01 -10.45
CA ARG A 219 -30.50 -5.44 -10.78
C ARG A 219 -30.34 -6.37 -9.58
N GLY A 220 -30.07 -5.83 -8.38
CA GLY A 220 -29.85 -6.62 -7.17
C GLY A 220 -28.52 -7.40 -7.14
N CYS A 221 -27.56 -7.07 -8.02
CA CYS A 221 -26.25 -7.74 -8.08
C CYS A 221 -25.07 -6.86 -7.62
N GLY A 222 -25.36 -5.67 -7.07
CA GLY A 222 -24.34 -4.75 -6.56
C GLY A 222 -23.59 -5.31 -5.35
N ASN A 223 -22.27 -5.11 -5.32
CA ASN A 223 -21.41 -5.47 -4.20
C ASN A 223 -21.11 -4.22 -3.35
N TYR A 224 -21.73 -4.14 -2.17
CA TYR A 224 -21.62 -3.00 -1.25
C TYR A 224 -20.19 -2.69 -0.78
N PRO A 225 -19.43 -3.62 -0.14
CA PRO A 225 -18.09 -3.30 0.35
C PRO A 225 -17.13 -2.89 -0.76
N LYS A 226 -17.21 -3.56 -1.91
CA LYS A 226 -16.44 -3.20 -3.11
C LYS A 226 -16.74 -1.77 -3.55
N THR A 227 -18.03 -1.44 -3.72
CA THR A 227 -18.47 -0.11 -4.15
C THR A 227 -18.03 0.97 -3.18
N LEU A 228 -18.15 0.72 -1.88
CA LEU A 228 -17.75 1.67 -0.85
C LEU A 228 -16.23 1.89 -0.84
N LEU A 229 -15.43 0.83 -0.97
CA LEU A 229 -13.97 0.94 -1.07
C LEU A 229 -13.56 1.79 -2.28
N ILE A 230 -14.13 1.52 -3.46
CA ILE A 230 -13.82 2.28 -4.69
C ILE A 230 -14.24 3.74 -4.54
N GLY A 231 -15.45 4.01 -4.02
CA GLY A 231 -15.96 5.36 -3.82
C GLY A 231 -15.06 6.19 -2.88
N ILE A 232 -14.71 5.63 -1.72
CA ILE A 232 -13.81 6.30 -0.76
C ILE A 232 -12.44 6.50 -1.36
N THR A 233 -11.87 5.47 -2.01
CA THR A 233 -10.56 5.58 -2.66
C THR A 233 -10.57 6.66 -3.73
N THR A 234 -11.64 6.78 -4.52
CA THR A 234 -11.78 7.79 -5.56
C THR A 234 -11.73 9.20 -4.97
N VAL A 235 -12.52 9.46 -3.93
CA VAL A 235 -12.55 10.77 -3.24
C VAL A 235 -11.20 11.07 -2.62
N VAL A 236 -10.63 10.13 -1.87
CA VAL A 236 -9.33 10.31 -1.20
C VAL A 236 -8.24 10.57 -2.23
N SER A 237 -8.12 9.73 -3.27
CA SER A 237 -7.04 9.83 -4.26
C SER A 237 -7.14 11.08 -5.11
N PHE A 238 -8.36 11.50 -5.48
CA PHE A 238 -8.58 12.73 -6.23
C PHE A 238 -8.26 13.96 -5.37
N CYS A 239 -8.70 13.99 -4.11
CA CYS A 239 -8.48 15.15 -3.25
C CYS A 239 -7.06 15.22 -2.66
N LEU A 240 -6.32 14.10 -2.59
CA LEU A 240 -4.99 14.04 -1.99
C LEU A 240 -4.03 15.11 -2.54
N PRO A 241 -3.90 15.31 -3.86
CA PRO A 241 -2.95 16.27 -4.41
C PRO A 241 -3.42 17.73 -4.26
N LEU A 242 -4.59 18.02 -3.68
CA LEU A 242 -5.04 19.41 -3.48
C LEU A 242 -4.16 20.16 -2.49
N GLY A 243 -3.72 19.49 -1.41
CA GLY A 243 -2.97 20.15 -0.34
C GLY A 243 -1.57 20.60 -0.77
N SER A 244 -1.05 21.63 -0.11
CA SER A 244 0.20 22.32 -0.49
C SER A 244 1.47 21.51 -0.20
N ASN A 245 1.42 20.60 0.77
CA ASN A 245 2.56 19.77 1.16
C ASN A 245 2.32 18.31 0.80
N LEU A 246 2.83 17.91 -0.36
CA LEU A 246 2.63 16.56 -0.88
C LEU A 246 3.37 15.51 -0.02
N ASP A 247 4.54 15.79 0.52
CA ASP A 247 5.24 14.84 1.40
C ASP A 247 4.34 14.35 2.54
N VAL A 248 3.74 15.28 3.28
CA VAL A 248 2.86 14.97 4.42
C VAL A 248 1.57 14.29 3.97
N LEU A 249 0.99 14.71 2.85
CA LEU A 249 -0.25 14.12 2.32
C LEU A 249 -0.01 12.68 1.86
N PHE A 250 1.10 12.41 1.18
CA PHE A 250 1.49 11.06 0.80
C PHE A 250 1.79 10.18 2.01
N GLN A 251 2.29 10.73 3.14
CA GLN A 251 2.34 9.97 4.39
C GLN A 251 0.95 9.65 4.95
N GLY A 252 -0.03 10.53 4.79
CA GLY A 252 -1.44 10.23 5.03
C GLY A 252 -1.91 9.00 4.25
N TYR A 253 -1.65 9.00 2.95
CA TYR A 253 -2.04 7.90 2.08
C TYR A 253 -1.29 6.61 2.40
N ASN A 254 0.02 6.71 2.68
CA ASN A 254 0.87 5.61 3.12
C ASN A 254 0.41 5.02 4.47
N THR A 255 -0.07 5.86 5.39
CA THR A 255 -0.62 5.42 6.68
C THR A 255 -1.85 4.54 6.47
N TRP A 256 -2.80 4.99 5.64
CA TRP A 256 -4.00 4.21 5.35
C TRP A 256 -3.66 2.90 4.63
N HIS A 257 -2.86 2.97 3.56
CA HIS A 257 -2.38 1.82 2.80
C HIS A 257 -1.70 0.77 3.68
N SER A 258 -0.72 1.20 4.47
CA SER A 258 0.07 0.33 5.35
C SER A 258 -0.80 -0.29 6.46
N PHE A 259 -1.73 0.49 7.01
CA PHE A 259 -2.69 0.01 8.01
C PHE A 259 -3.59 -1.08 7.43
N GLN A 260 -4.21 -0.86 6.27
CA GLN A 260 -5.02 -1.88 5.58
C GLN A 260 -4.20 -3.15 5.32
N TYR A 261 -2.99 -2.99 4.79
CA TYR A 261 -2.13 -4.11 4.42
C TYR A 261 -1.76 -4.99 5.60
N LEU A 262 -1.39 -4.38 6.73
CA LEU A 262 -1.03 -5.12 7.94
C LEU A 262 -2.16 -6.06 8.37
N PHE A 263 -3.39 -5.55 8.41
CA PHE A 263 -4.57 -6.34 8.78
C PHE A 263 -4.88 -7.42 7.73
N LEU A 264 -4.74 -7.07 6.45
CA LEU A 264 -4.95 -7.98 5.33
C LEU A 264 -3.96 -9.16 5.37
N LEU A 265 -2.66 -8.90 5.53
CA LEU A 265 -1.64 -9.94 5.58
C LEU A 265 -1.71 -10.79 6.84
N TRP A 266 -2.07 -10.18 7.97
CA TRP A 266 -2.36 -10.93 9.19
C TRP A 266 -3.55 -11.90 8.98
N LEU A 267 -4.64 -11.42 8.37
CA LEU A 267 -5.80 -12.26 8.04
C LEU A 267 -5.42 -13.38 7.06
N LEU A 268 -4.71 -13.05 5.98
CA LEU A 268 -4.23 -14.00 4.97
C LEU A 268 -3.45 -15.13 5.63
N ASN A 269 -2.48 -14.78 6.45
CA ASN A 269 -1.65 -15.74 7.16
C ASN A 269 -2.45 -16.63 8.13
N ARG A 270 -3.49 -16.09 8.78
CA ARG A 270 -4.39 -16.91 9.61
C ARG A 270 -5.20 -17.89 8.77
N LEU A 271 -5.74 -17.48 7.62
CA LEU A 271 -6.47 -18.39 6.73
C LEU A 271 -5.56 -19.50 6.19
N ARG A 272 -4.30 -19.16 5.89
CA ARG A 272 -3.27 -20.12 5.48
C ARG A 272 -2.91 -21.10 6.59
N ASP A 273 -2.84 -20.65 7.84
CA ASP A 273 -2.65 -21.54 9.01
C ASP A 273 -3.82 -22.52 9.14
N GLU A 274 -5.06 -22.05 8.98
CA GLU A 274 -6.26 -22.92 9.01
C GLU A 274 -6.26 -23.96 7.88
N ARG A 275 -5.69 -23.63 6.72
CA ARG A 275 -5.52 -24.57 5.59
C ARG A 275 -4.30 -25.49 5.72
N GLY A 276 -3.49 -25.35 6.76
CA GLY A 276 -2.25 -26.14 6.92
C GLY A 276 -1.17 -25.80 5.87
N GLU A 277 -1.16 -24.55 5.39
CA GLU A 277 -0.21 -24.08 4.37
C GLU A 277 1.07 -23.46 4.95
N ILE A 278 1.09 -23.16 6.24
CA ILE A 278 2.26 -22.61 6.92
C ILE A 278 3.09 -23.76 7.46
N ASP A 279 4.37 -23.82 7.06
CA ASP A 279 5.31 -24.85 7.53
C ASP A 279 6.25 -24.31 8.64
N ASN A 280 6.28 -22.99 8.86
CA ASN A 280 7.24 -22.32 9.75
C ASN A 280 6.70 -22.20 11.19
N VAL A 281 7.38 -22.86 12.14
CA VAL A 281 7.03 -22.86 13.58
C VAL A 281 6.98 -21.46 14.17
N PHE A 282 7.90 -20.57 13.76
CA PHE A 282 7.89 -19.18 14.21
C PHE A 282 6.61 -18.46 13.77
N MET A 283 6.21 -18.65 12.51
CA MET A 283 4.99 -18.05 11.97
C MET A 283 3.73 -18.57 12.66
N HIS A 284 3.63 -19.88 12.92
CA HIS A 284 2.51 -20.43 13.70
C HIS A 284 2.36 -19.75 15.07
N LYS A 285 3.46 -19.57 15.81
CA LYS A 285 3.46 -18.91 17.12
C LYS A 285 3.02 -17.45 17.03
N LEU A 286 3.40 -16.76 15.95
CA LEU A 286 3.09 -15.35 15.74
C LEU A 286 1.61 -15.13 15.39
N ILE A 287 1.04 -16.03 14.58
CA ILE A 287 -0.29 -15.87 13.97
C ILE A 287 -1.42 -16.47 14.83
N ARG A 288 -1.18 -17.58 15.55
CA ARG A 288 -2.22 -18.26 16.37
C ARG A 288 -2.64 -17.51 17.62
N ARG A 289 -1.98 -16.40 17.95
CA ARG A 289 -2.40 -15.55 19.06
C ARG A 289 -3.68 -14.82 18.68
N ASN A 290 -4.59 -14.65 19.65
CA ASN A 290 -5.86 -13.96 19.44
C ASN A 290 -5.73 -12.46 19.13
N SER A 291 -4.52 -11.90 19.19
CA SER A 291 -4.24 -10.49 18.92
C SER A 291 -3.19 -10.35 17.83
N MET A 292 -3.34 -9.32 17.00
CA MET A 292 -2.36 -8.88 16.00
C MET A 292 -1.13 -8.21 16.64
N PHE A 293 -1.21 -7.80 17.90
CA PHE A 293 -0.15 -7.02 18.55
C PHE A 293 1.24 -7.69 18.51
N PRO A 294 1.41 -8.99 18.77
CA PRO A 294 2.71 -9.66 18.63
C PRO A 294 3.22 -9.71 17.20
N TYR A 295 2.31 -9.88 16.23
CA TYR A 295 2.62 -9.80 14.80
C TYR A 295 3.17 -8.42 14.43
N TYR A 296 2.47 -7.37 14.86
CA TYR A 296 2.91 -5.98 14.68
C TYR A 296 4.26 -5.69 15.34
N LEU A 297 4.44 -6.07 16.62
CA LEU A 297 5.69 -5.83 17.35
C LEU A 297 6.90 -6.51 16.69
N CYS A 298 6.71 -7.70 16.10
CA CYS A 298 7.78 -8.38 15.38
C CYS A 298 8.30 -7.54 14.21
N PHE A 299 7.39 -6.96 13.41
CA PHE A 299 7.80 -6.16 12.25
C PHE A 299 8.21 -4.73 12.63
N LEU A 300 7.72 -4.22 13.76
CA LEU A 300 8.26 -3.00 14.37
C LEU A 300 9.72 -3.20 14.80
N ALA A 301 10.06 -4.36 15.39
CA ALA A 301 11.45 -4.68 15.71
C ALA A 301 12.32 -4.80 14.45
N ALA A 302 11.82 -5.42 13.38
CA ALA A 302 12.51 -5.46 12.09
C ALA A 302 12.74 -4.05 11.50
N THR A 303 11.79 -3.14 11.69
CA THR A 303 11.94 -1.72 11.33
C THR A 303 13.05 -1.05 12.14
N GLY A 304 13.16 -1.36 13.43
CA GLY A 304 14.28 -0.89 14.26
C GLY A 304 15.65 -1.32 13.70
N ILE A 305 15.77 -2.55 13.19
CA ILE A 305 17.01 -3.01 12.53
C ILE A 305 17.33 -2.17 11.29
N LEU A 306 16.31 -1.82 10.49
CA LEU A 306 16.48 -0.98 9.29
C LEU A 306 16.96 0.44 9.65
N VAL A 307 16.45 1.00 10.76
CA VAL A 307 16.92 2.29 11.29
C VAL A 307 18.38 2.20 11.70
N LEU A 308 18.77 1.17 12.44
CA LEU A 308 20.17 0.95 12.83
C LEU A 308 21.09 0.79 11.62
N LEU A 309 20.64 0.06 10.59
CA LEU A 309 21.39 -0.09 9.34
C LEU A 309 21.56 1.26 8.61
N THR A 310 20.52 2.08 8.59
CA THR A 310 20.58 3.44 8.04
C THR A 310 21.60 4.30 8.78
N MET A 311 21.60 4.25 10.12
CA MET A 311 22.57 4.97 10.95
C MET A 311 24.00 4.47 10.69
N LEU A 312 24.19 3.16 10.54
CA LEU A 312 25.48 2.56 10.22
C LEU A 312 25.99 3.04 8.86
N VAL A 313 25.17 2.98 7.80
CA VAL A 313 25.53 3.47 6.46
C VAL A 313 25.93 4.96 6.51
N ARG A 314 25.15 5.77 7.23
CA ARG A 314 25.50 7.19 7.43
C ARG A 314 26.81 7.39 8.19
N ALA A 315 27.13 6.53 9.16
CA ALA A 315 28.35 6.63 9.95
C ALA A 315 29.61 6.22 9.16
N VAL A 316 29.49 5.29 8.20
CA VAL A 316 30.62 4.69 7.49
C VAL A 316 30.78 5.17 6.04
N THR A 317 29.88 6.03 5.55
CA THR A 317 29.92 6.56 4.19
C THR A 317 29.82 8.09 4.18
N PRO A 318 30.32 8.77 3.12
CA PRO A 318 30.17 10.23 2.99
C PRO A 318 28.76 10.66 2.54
N LEU A 319 27.82 9.72 2.35
CA LEU A 319 26.47 9.99 1.85
C LEU A 319 25.71 10.89 2.83
N ALA A 320 24.93 11.84 2.32
CA ALA A 320 24.05 12.67 3.13
C ALA A 320 23.03 11.81 3.93
N ALA A 321 22.41 12.38 4.96
CA ALA A 321 21.53 11.62 5.86
C ALA A 321 20.29 11.07 5.15
N ASP A 322 19.65 11.92 4.35
CA ASP A 322 18.59 11.64 3.40
C ASP A 322 19.02 10.60 2.36
N GLN A 323 20.18 10.76 1.73
CA GLN A 323 20.68 9.78 0.76
C GLN A 323 20.95 8.40 1.39
N SER A 324 21.52 8.36 2.60
CA SER A 324 21.75 7.12 3.37
C SER A 324 20.43 6.43 3.71
N TYR A 325 19.44 7.21 4.15
CA TYR A 325 18.08 6.73 4.43
C TYR A 325 17.44 6.13 3.19
N PHE A 326 17.43 6.85 2.07
CA PHE A 326 16.80 6.35 0.85
C PHE A 326 17.50 5.13 0.28
N VAL A 327 18.84 5.06 0.27
CA VAL A 327 19.55 3.87 -0.21
C VAL A 327 19.17 2.61 0.58
N VAL A 328 19.04 2.70 1.90
CA VAL A 328 18.70 1.56 2.75
C VAL A 328 17.21 1.23 2.67
N VAL A 329 16.35 2.21 2.90
CA VAL A 329 14.89 1.99 2.99
C VAL A 329 14.31 1.64 1.62
N LEU A 330 14.71 2.33 0.55
CA LEU A 330 14.18 2.06 -0.79
C LEU A 330 14.61 0.68 -1.32
N SER A 331 15.75 0.15 -0.85
CA SER A 331 16.19 -1.20 -1.20
C SER A 331 15.20 -2.26 -0.72
N VAL A 332 14.77 -2.15 0.54
CA VAL A 332 13.76 -3.05 1.11
C VAL A 332 12.37 -2.77 0.51
N LEU A 333 12.05 -1.49 0.30
CA LEU A 333 10.79 -1.06 -0.29
C LEU A 333 10.56 -1.65 -1.69
N LEU A 334 11.58 -1.67 -2.55
CA LEU A 334 11.45 -2.23 -3.90
C LEU A 334 11.27 -3.75 -3.89
N MET A 335 11.96 -4.44 -2.98
CA MET A 335 11.73 -5.87 -2.79
C MET A 335 10.29 -6.14 -2.33
N HIS A 336 9.80 -5.34 -1.40
CA HIS A 336 8.41 -5.39 -0.95
C HIS A 336 7.44 -5.17 -2.13
N TYR A 337 7.64 -4.11 -2.93
CA TYR A 337 6.81 -3.84 -4.10
C TYR A 337 6.82 -4.97 -5.13
N TYR A 338 7.99 -5.54 -5.38
CA TYR A 338 8.17 -6.68 -6.27
C TYR A 338 7.29 -7.85 -5.80
N PHE A 339 7.42 -8.27 -4.54
CA PHE A 339 6.64 -9.37 -4.00
C PHE A 339 5.14 -9.09 -3.91
N ASP A 340 4.76 -7.87 -3.56
CA ASP A 340 3.36 -7.50 -3.44
C ASP A 340 2.64 -7.49 -4.78
N HIS A 341 3.32 -7.09 -5.86
CA HIS A 341 2.73 -7.22 -7.19
C HIS A 341 2.42 -8.66 -7.55
N PHE A 342 3.23 -9.62 -7.08
CA PHE A 342 2.90 -11.04 -7.24
C PHE A 342 1.71 -11.45 -6.36
N LEU A 343 1.73 -11.09 -5.07
CA LEU A 343 0.65 -11.41 -4.14
C LEU A 343 -0.71 -10.87 -4.63
N PHE A 344 -0.73 -9.64 -5.13
CA PHE A 344 -1.93 -8.94 -5.58
C PHE A 344 -2.56 -9.53 -6.86
N THR A 345 -1.88 -10.46 -7.52
CA THR A 345 -2.47 -11.24 -8.63
C THR A 345 -3.27 -12.46 -8.17
N GLN A 346 -3.30 -12.75 -6.86
CA GLN A 346 -3.88 -13.98 -6.30
C GLN A 346 -5.01 -13.71 -5.29
N PRO A 347 -6.15 -13.10 -5.72
CA PRO A 347 -7.28 -12.84 -4.83
C PRO A 347 -7.89 -14.11 -4.22
N GLN A 348 -7.64 -15.28 -4.81
CA GLN A 348 -8.13 -16.57 -4.31
C GLN A 348 -7.50 -16.96 -2.97
N LEU A 349 -6.40 -16.33 -2.56
CA LEU A 349 -5.78 -16.64 -1.25
C LEU A 349 -6.69 -16.27 -0.07
N ILE A 350 -7.69 -15.41 -0.29
CA ILE A 350 -8.71 -15.03 0.69
C ILE A 350 -9.90 -16.00 0.69
N GLU A 351 -10.04 -16.89 -0.30
CA GLU A 351 -11.01 -18.00 -0.22
C GLU A 351 -10.57 -19.01 0.86
#